data_AF-A0AAU3IEU6-F1
#
_entry.id   AF-A0AAU3IEU6-F1
#
_cell.length_a   1.000
_cell.length_b   1.000
_cell.length_c   1.000
_cell.angle_alpha   90.00
_cell.angle_beta   90.00
_cell.angle_gamma   90.00
#
_symmetry.space_group_name_H-M   'P 1'
#
loop_
_entity.id
_entity.type
_entity.pdbx_description
1 polymer ?
#
loop_
_entity_poly.entity_id
_entity_poly.type
_entity_poly.pdbx_seq_one_letter_code
_entity_poly.pdbx_strand_id
1 'polypeptide(L)'
;MGELELARTFGVVVVEDLTITTMVRSAKGTIERPGRNVRQKAGLNRAITGQAWGRTVTLLEYKTRDRGGLVVKVPARWTSQTCHRCGHRDPAARDKIRYACVNPACGWAGHADTNAAINIRNAAGTAVSGRGDLGAARSAKRQPPRAA
;
A
#
# COMPACT_ATOMS: atom_id res chain seq x y z
N MET A 1 11.84 -20.47 1.82
CA MET A 1 11.19 -19.92 3.03
C MET A 1 11.52 -18.43 3.12
N GLY A 2 10.78 -17.56 2.43
CA GLY A 2 10.99 -16.10 2.46
C GLY A 2 9.82 -15.44 3.18
N GLU A 3 9.82 -15.48 4.50
CA GLU A 3 8.67 -15.14 5.32
C GLU A 3 8.63 -13.63 5.60
N LEU A 4 7.91 -12.86 4.77
CA LEU A 4 7.43 -11.47 5.00
C LEU A 4 8.32 -10.63 5.94
N GLU A 5 9.53 -10.31 5.47
CA GLU A 5 10.56 -9.57 6.22
C GLU A 5 10.04 -8.25 6.82
N LEU A 6 9.13 -7.58 6.10
CA LEU A 6 8.49 -6.35 6.57
C LEU A 6 7.81 -6.52 7.94
N ALA A 7 7.10 -7.63 8.14
CA ALA A 7 6.40 -7.91 9.39
C ALA A 7 7.35 -8.30 10.53
N ARG A 8 8.54 -8.81 10.20
CA ARG A 8 9.58 -9.16 11.17
C ARG A 8 10.31 -7.91 11.67
N THR A 9 10.68 -7.05 10.74
CA THR A 9 11.57 -5.91 11.00
C THR A 9 10.81 -4.71 11.55
N PHE A 10 9.65 -4.38 11.00
CA PHE A 10 8.92 -3.15 11.33
C PHE A 10 7.74 -3.42 12.25
N GLY A 11 7.60 -2.58 13.29
CA GLY A 11 6.42 -2.58 14.19
C GLY A 11 5.20 -1.91 13.55
N VAL A 12 5.42 -0.96 12.63
CA VAL A 12 4.36 -0.33 11.83
C VAL A 12 4.72 -0.44 10.36
N VAL A 13 3.76 -0.90 9.55
CA VAL A 13 3.82 -0.86 8.09
C VAL A 13 2.70 0.05 7.60
N VAL A 14 3.01 1.00 6.72
CA VAL A 14 2.01 1.93 6.19
C VAL A 14 1.76 1.62 4.72
N VAL A 15 0.49 1.54 4.32
CA VAL A 15 0.07 1.28 2.94
C VAL A 15 -1.02 2.25 2.52
N GLU A 16 -1.17 2.44 1.21
CA GLU A 16 -2.31 3.18 0.67
C GLU A 16 -3.62 2.40 0.81
N ASP A 17 -4.68 3.12 1.18
CA ASP A 17 -6.06 2.62 1.14
C ASP A 17 -6.61 2.68 -0.29
N LEU A 18 -6.17 1.73 -1.12
CA LEU A 18 -6.65 1.59 -2.48
C LEU A 18 -8.02 0.90 -2.48
N THR A 19 -9.02 1.54 -3.09
CA THR A 19 -10.32 0.92 -3.36
C THR A 19 -10.23 -0.02 -4.55
N ILE A 20 -9.49 -1.13 -4.41
CA ILE A 20 -9.14 -2.05 -5.50
C ILE A 20 -10.38 -2.56 -6.24
N THR A 21 -11.46 -2.88 -5.51
CA THR A 21 -12.75 -3.33 -6.07
C THR A 21 -13.33 -2.32 -7.06
N THR A 22 -13.30 -1.04 -6.71
CA THR A 22 -13.70 0.05 -7.60
C THR A 22 -12.72 0.21 -8.76
N MET A 23 -11.42 0.09 -8.50
CA MET A 23 -10.38 0.22 -9.54
C MET A 23 -10.47 -0.87 -10.60
N VAL A 24 -10.91 -2.09 -10.27
CA VAL A 24 -11.01 -3.20 -11.24
C VAL A 24 -12.40 -3.36 -11.87
N ARG A 25 -13.31 -2.40 -11.64
CA ARG A 25 -14.64 -2.42 -12.27
C ARG A 25 -14.53 -2.38 -13.80
N SER A 26 -15.41 -3.11 -14.46
CA SER A 26 -15.50 -3.11 -15.93
C SER A 26 -15.94 -1.74 -16.46
N ALA A 27 -15.40 -1.34 -17.60
CA ALA A 27 -15.86 -0.16 -18.35
C ALA A 27 -16.86 -0.50 -19.46
N LYS A 28 -17.35 -1.76 -19.59
CA LYS A 28 -18.15 -2.25 -20.74
C LYS A 28 -19.40 -1.40 -21.04
N GLY A 29 -20.03 -0.82 -20.02
CA GLY A 29 -21.30 -0.09 -20.18
C GLY A 29 -22.49 -1.02 -20.46
N THR A 30 -23.58 -0.46 -20.98
CA THR A 30 -24.79 -1.20 -21.41
C THR A 30 -24.94 -1.15 -22.94
N ILE A 31 -26.02 -1.72 -23.46
CA ILE A 31 -26.35 -1.67 -24.89
C ILE A 31 -26.70 -0.23 -25.31
N GLU A 32 -27.51 0.46 -24.50
CA GLU A 32 -27.99 1.82 -24.74
C GLU A 32 -26.88 2.86 -24.53
N ARG A 33 -25.96 2.58 -23.60
CA ARG A 33 -24.81 3.45 -23.31
C ARG A 33 -23.51 2.63 -23.28
N PRO A 34 -22.92 2.35 -24.44
CA PRO A 34 -21.72 1.54 -24.54
C PRO A 34 -20.51 2.23 -23.89
N GLY A 35 -19.66 1.39 -23.30
CA GLY A 35 -18.43 1.80 -22.66
C GLY A 35 -17.37 2.33 -23.62
N ARG A 36 -16.51 3.23 -23.12
CA ARG A 36 -15.30 3.69 -23.82
C ARG A 36 -14.05 3.00 -23.26
N ASN A 37 -13.03 2.84 -24.11
CA ASN A 37 -11.73 2.26 -23.73
C ASN A 37 -11.83 0.87 -23.05
N VAL A 38 -12.86 0.07 -23.38
CA VAL A 38 -13.17 -1.20 -22.70
C VAL A 38 -11.99 -2.18 -22.76
N ARG A 39 -11.34 -2.33 -23.92
CA ARG A 39 -10.18 -3.22 -24.09
C ARG A 39 -8.98 -2.78 -23.26
N GLN A 40 -8.68 -1.47 -23.26
CA GLN A 40 -7.61 -0.89 -22.45
C GLN A 40 -7.89 -1.10 -20.96
N LYS A 41 -9.12 -0.81 -20.51
CA LYS A 41 -9.56 -1.03 -19.13
C LYS A 41 -9.44 -2.50 -18.73
N ALA A 42 -9.86 -3.43 -19.57
CA ALA A 42 -9.74 -4.86 -19.31
C ALA A 42 -8.27 -5.30 -19.16
N GLY A 43 -7.36 -4.74 -19.97
CA GLY A 43 -5.92 -4.93 -19.84
C GLY A 43 -5.39 -4.45 -18.49
N LEU A 44 -5.74 -3.22 -18.10
CA LEU A 44 -5.36 -2.66 -16.80
C LEU A 44 -5.92 -3.48 -15.63
N ASN A 45 -7.18 -3.91 -15.71
CA ASN A 45 -7.80 -4.72 -14.67
C ASN A 45 -7.07 -6.04 -14.49
N ARG A 46 -6.68 -6.73 -15.58
CA ARG A 46 -5.86 -7.95 -15.51
C ARG A 46 -4.50 -7.72 -14.88
N ALA A 47 -3.85 -6.60 -15.20
CA ALA A 47 -2.57 -6.24 -14.58
C ALA A 47 -2.71 -6.04 -13.07
N ILE A 48 -3.74 -5.32 -12.62
CA ILE A 48 -3.99 -5.09 -11.19
C ILE A 48 -4.31 -6.41 -10.47
N THR A 49 -5.21 -7.23 -11.02
CA THR A 49 -5.59 -8.50 -10.38
C THR A 49 -4.46 -9.51 -10.36
N GLY A 50 -3.63 -9.55 -11.40
CA GLY A 50 -2.45 -10.42 -11.47
C GLY A 50 -1.38 -10.12 -10.42
N GLN A 51 -1.32 -8.89 -9.90
CA GLN A 51 -0.39 -8.47 -8.84
C GLN A 51 -0.92 -8.73 -7.42
N ALA A 52 -2.17 -9.18 -7.28
CA ALA A 52 -2.77 -9.59 -6.01
C ALA A 52 -2.63 -8.56 -4.86
N TRP A 53 -2.79 -7.26 -5.15
CA TRP A 53 -2.60 -6.18 -4.17
C TRP A 53 -3.45 -6.35 -2.90
N GLY A 54 -4.72 -6.71 -3.05
CA GLY A 54 -5.62 -6.91 -1.91
C GLY A 54 -5.16 -8.06 -1.01
N ARG A 55 -4.79 -9.20 -1.61
CA ARG A 55 -4.26 -10.35 -0.87
C ARG A 55 -2.95 -10.03 -0.17
N THR A 56 -2.09 -9.23 -0.81
CA THR A 56 -0.82 -8.79 -0.24
C THR A 56 -1.05 -7.98 1.04
N VAL A 57 -1.97 -7.01 1.01
CA VAL A 57 -2.33 -6.21 2.20
C VAL A 57 -2.94 -7.09 3.29
N THR A 58 -3.84 -8.02 2.96
CA THR A 58 -4.42 -8.96 3.93
C THR A 58 -3.35 -9.83 4.61
N LEU A 59 -2.38 -10.34 3.85
CA LEU A 59 -1.29 -11.13 4.41
C LEU A 59 -0.35 -10.30 5.29
N LEU A 60 -0.09 -9.04 4.91
CA LEU A 60 0.67 -8.09 5.74
C LEU A 60 -0.06 -7.80 7.05
N GLU A 61 -1.36 -7.51 7.01
CA GLU A 61 -2.18 -7.29 8.21
C GLU A 61 -2.11 -8.50 9.15
N TYR A 62 -2.32 -9.69 8.61
CA TYR A 62 -2.24 -10.94 9.37
C TYR A 62 -0.87 -11.14 10.02
N LYS A 63 0.21 -11.10 9.23
CA LYS A 63 1.57 -11.43 9.71
C LYS A 63 2.18 -10.35 10.58
N THR A 64 1.82 -9.09 10.36
CA THR A 64 2.27 -7.97 11.19
C THR A 64 1.56 -8.01 12.55
N ARG A 65 0.25 -8.29 12.56
CA ARG A 65 -0.52 -8.45 13.81
C ARG A 65 -0.04 -9.65 14.64
N ASP A 66 0.25 -10.78 13.99
CA ASP A 66 0.84 -11.98 14.61
C ASP A 66 2.16 -11.69 15.36
N ARG A 67 2.86 -10.61 14.98
CA ARG A 67 4.12 -10.16 15.58
C ARG A 67 3.97 -8.93 16.49
N GLY A 68 2.75 -8.57 16.86
CA GLY A 68 2.45 -7.41 17.72
C GLY A 68 2.64 -6.05 17.03
N GLY A 69 2.72 -6.02 15.71
CA GLY A 69 2.77 -4.79 14.91
C GLY A 69 1.42 -4.38 14.34
N LEU A 70 1.42 -3.27 13.59
CA LEU A 70 0.25 -2.68 12.96
C LEU A 70 0.47 -2.41 11.46
N VAL A 71 -0.57 -2.63 10.66
CA VAL A 71 -0.66 -2.07 9.31
C VAL A 71 -1.59 -0.85 9.35
N VAL A 72 -1.09 0.31 8.94
CA VAL A 72 -1.86 1.56 8.86
C VAL A 72 -2.20 1.83 7.40
N LYS A 73 -3.49 2.07 7.13
CA LYS A 73 -3.97 2.47 5.80
C LYS A 73 -4.15 3.98 5.75
N VAL A 74 -3.58 4.63 4.75
CA VAL A 74 -3.69 6.09 4.54
C VAL A 74 -4.35 6.39 3.20
N PRO A 75 -5.05 7.52 3.05
CA PRO A 75 -5.65 7.89 1.76
C PRO A 75 -4.60 7.93 0.64
N ALA A 76 -4.85 7.21 -0.46
CA ALA A 76 -3.94 7.13 -1.62
C ALA A 76 -3.86 8.43 -2.45
N ARG A 77 -4.67 9.44 -2.12
CA ARG A 77 -4.84 10.62 -2.96
C ARG A 77 -3.58 11.49 -2.90
N TRP A 78 -3.01 11.76 -4.08
CA TRP A 78 -1.94 12.74 -4.32
C TRP A 78 -0.55 12.39 -3.75
N THR A 79 -0.39 11.22 -3.13
CA THR A 79 0.88 10.70 -2.60
C THR A 79 1.98 10.59 -3.67
N SER A 80 1.60 10.33 -4.92
CA SER A 80 2.53 10.25 -6.06
C SER A 80 2.85 11.59 -6.73
N GLN A 81 2.10 12.65 -6.40
CA GLN A 81 2.21 13.98 -7.02
C GLN A 81 2.74 15.04 -6.04
N THR A 82 2.68 14.76 -4.75
CA THR A 82 3.15 15.65 -3.68
C THR A 82 4.65 15.45 -3.46
N CYS A 83 5.40 16.53 -3.30
CA CYS A 83 6.81 16.43 -2.95
C CYS A 83 6.95 16.17 -1.45
N HIS A 84 7.62 15.09 -1.06
CA HIS A 84 7.78 14.78 0.36
C HIS A 84 8.63 15.80 1.13
N ARG A 85 9.45 16.58 0.41
CA ARG A 85 10.39 17.55 1.00
C ARG A 85 9.71 18.90 1.29
N CYS A 86 8.87 19.38 0.39
CA CYS A 86 8.27 20.73 0.50
C CYS A 86 6.74 20.76 0.47
N GLY A 87 6.07 19.63 0.28
CA GLY A 87 4.60 19.54 0.20
C GLY A 87 3.99 20.09 -1.10
N HIS A 88 4.79 20.64 -2.01
CA HIS A 88 4.26 21.13 -3.29
C HIS A 88 3.70 19.97 -4.11
N ARG A 89 2.48 20.15 -4.63
CA ARG A 89 1.76 19.12 -5.38
C ARG A 89 1.63 19.56 -6.83
N ASP A 90 2.16 18.74 -7.73
CA ASP A 90 2.02 18.93 -9.16
C ASP A 90 1.98 17.58 -9.89
N PRO A 91 0.97 17.30 -10.75
CA PRO A 91 0.92 16.08 -11.56
C PRO A 91 2.12 15.92 -12.51
N ALA A 92 2.68 17.02 -13.01
CA ALA A 92 3.84 17.02 -13.91
C ALA A 92 5.16 16.72 -13.18
N ALA A 93 5.17 16.72 -11.84
CA ALA A 93 6.36 16.39 -11.07
C ALA A 93 6.78 14.92 -11.21
N ARG A 94 5.89 14.02 -11.67
CA ARG A 94 6.20 12.60 -11.87
C ARG A 94 6.23 12.24 -13.35
N ASP A 95 7.34 11.64 -13.77
CA ASP A 95 7.48 10.97 -15.07
C ASP A 95 7.94 9.52 -14.86
N LYS A 96 7.00 8.58 -15.01
CA LYS A 96 7.21 7.13 -14.83
C LYS A 96 7.88 6.79 -13.48
N ILE A 97 9.18 6.51 -13.49
CA ILE A 97 10.01 6.14 -12.33
C ILE A 97 10.70 7.35 -11.69
N ARG A 98 10.72 8.50 -12.37
CA ARG A 98 11.38 9.72 -11.91
C ARG A 98 10.37 10.66 -11.29
N TYR A 99 10.82 11.36 -10.26
CA TYR A 99 10.12 12.47 -9.65
C TYR A 99 11.05 13.68 -9.59
N ALA A 100 10.58 14.84 -10.02
CA ALA A 100 11.27 16.11 -9.93
C ALA A 100 10.28 17.17 -9.44
N CYS A 101 10.56 17.76 -8.28
CA CYS A 101 9.73 18.81 -7.72
C CYS A 101 9.83 20.06 -8.59
N VAL A 102 8.68 20.56 -9.06
CA VAL A 102 8.60 21.77 -9.89
C VAL A 102 8.75 23.07 -9.09
N ASN A 103 8.73 23.00 -7.75
CA ASN A 103 8.98 24.16 -6.90
C ASN A 103 10.48 24.54 -6.97
N PRO A 104 10.84 25.72 -7.52
CA PRO A 104 12.23 26.13 -7.69
C PRO A 104 13.01 26.24 -6.37
N ALA A 105 12.32 26.53 -5.26
CA ALA A 105 12.95 26.63 -3.95
C ALA A 105 13.25 25.25 -3.32
N CYS A 106 12.67 24.16 -3.84
CA CYS A 106 12.85 22.81 -3.30
C CYS A 106 13.94 22.04 -4.05
N GLY A 107 13.85 21.98 -5.39
CA GLY A 107 14.82 21.29 -6.24
C GLY A 107 14.96 19.77 -6.02
N TRP A 108 14.08 19.14 -5.21
CA TRP A 108 14.15 17.70 -4.97
C TRP A 108 13.92 16.91 -6.27
N ALA A 109 14.82 15.97 -6.58
CA ALA A 109 14.63 15.00 -7.65
C ALA A 109 15.11 13.61 -7.21
N GLY A 110 14.44 12.55 -7.65
CA GLY A 110 14.78 11.19 -7.28
C GLY A 110 13.79 10.15 -7.81
N HIS A 111 13.79 8.97 -7.20
CA HIS A 111 12.86 7.90 -7.57
C HIS A 111 11.44 8.21 -7.09
N ALA A 112 10.46 8.06 -7.98
CA ALA A 112 9.08 8.44 -7.72
C ALA A 112 8.44 7.58 -6.64
N ASP A 113 8.79 6.30 -6.56
CA ASP A 113 8.24 5.40 -5.54
C ASP A 113 8.86 5.67 -4.16
N THR A 114 10.11 6.16 -4.10
CA THR A 114 10.72 6.61 -2.85
C THR A 114 10.02 7.86 -2.33
N ASN A 115 9.75 8.83 -3.21
CA ASN A 115 8.98 10.02 -2.86
C ASN A 115 7.57 9.65 -2.35
N ALA A 116 6.87 8.76 -3.07
CA ALA A 116 5.55 8.29 -2.67
C ALA A 116 5.60 7.54 -1.32
N ALA A 117 6.56 6.65 -1.10
CA ALA A 117 6.72 5.91 0.14
C ALA A 117 6.93 6.85 1.35
N ILE A 118 7.72 7.92 1.20
CA ILE A 118 7.90 8.91 2.26
C ILE A 118 6.60 9.68 2.51
N ASN A 119 5.86 10.08 1.46
CA ASN A 119 4.56 10.71 1.63
C ASN A 119 3.55 9.81 2.37
N ILE A 120 3.49 8.53 1.98
CA ILE A 120 2.62 7.52 2.62
C ILE A 120 2.99 7.39 4.10
N ARG A 121 4.28 7.26 4.42
CA ARG A 121 4.77 7.23 5.81
C ARG A 121 4.37 8.50 6.57
N ASN A 122 4.57 9.68 5.98
CA ASN A 122 4.25 10.96 6.63
C ASN A 122 2.74 11.11 6.87
N ALA A 123 1.90 10.60 5.97
CA ALA A 123 0.44 10.65 6.10
C ALA A 123 -0.10 9.79 7.26
N ALA A 124 0.65 8.78 7.72
CA ALA A 124 0.28 8.02 8.91
C ALA A 124 0.50 8.80 10.21
N GLY A 125 1.28 9.89 10.18
CA GLY A 125 1.69 10.64 11.36
C GLY A 125 2.57 9.81 12.30
N THR A 126 2.67 10.25 13.56
CA THR A 126 3.39 9.52 14.61
C THR A 126 2.52 8.38 15.14
N ALA A 127 2.31 7.34 14.33
CA ALA A 127 1.71 6.10 14.80
C ALA A 127 2.71 5.41 15.76
N VAL A 128 2.58 5.65 17.06
CA VAL A 128 3.38 4.98 18.08
C VAL A 128 2.82 3.57 18.27
N SER A 129 3.40 2.57 17.60
CA SER A 129 3.30 1.21 18.12
C SER A 129 4.51 0.99 19.04
N GLY A 130 4.31 1.10 20.34
CA GLY A 130 5.01 0.14 21.20
C GLY A 130 4.61 -1.23 20.66
N ARG A 131 5.54 -2.18 20.51
CA ARG A 131 5.19 -3.60 20.34
C ARG A 131 4.53 -4.04 21.65
N GLY A 132 3.35 -3.51 21.92
CA GLY A 132 2.56 -3.78 23.09
C GLY A 132 2.00 -5.17 22.90
N ASP A 133 2.04 -5.95 23.97
CA ASP A 133 1.47 -7.29 24.04
C ASP A 133 -0.02 -7.23 23.69
N LEU A 134 -0.36 -7.30 22.41
CA LEU A 134 -1.72 -7.60 21.95
C LEU A 134 -1.96 -9.12 22.07
N GLY A 135 -1.58 -9.65 23.24
CA GLY A 135 -1.89 -10.99 23.71
C GLY A 135 -3.34 -11.04 24.16
N ALA A 136 -4.26 -11.06 23.20
CA ALA A 136 -5.65 -11.42 23.43
C ALA A 136 -6.11 -12.44 22.39
N ALA A 137 -5.40 -13.57 22.32
CA ALA A 137 -5.97 -14.84 21.92
C ALA A 137 -5.16 -15.94 22.62
N ARG A 138 -5.67 -16.45 23.75
CA ARG A 138 -5.21 -17.73 24.29
C ARG A 138 -5.50 -18.79 23.24
N SER A 139 -4.50 -19.20 22.46
CA SER A 139 -4.62 -20.36 21.60
C SER A 139 -4.56 -21.63 22.46
N ALA A 140 -5.57 -22.48 22.28
CA ALA A 140 -5.87 -23.65 23.09
C ALA A 140 -4.65 -24.55 23.36
N LYS A 141 -4.61 -25.14 24.56
CA LYS A 141 -3.66 -26.18 24.99
C LYS A 141 -3.36 -27.15 23.83
N ARG A 142 -2.19 -27.02 23.21
CA ARG A 142 -1.65 -28.08 22.33
C ARG A 142 -0.84 -29.01 23.22
N GLN A 143 -1.29 -30.25 23.36
CA GLN A 143 -0.49 -31.30 23.99
C GLN A 143 0.78 -31.51 23.14
N PRO A 144 1.97 -31.63 23.77
CA PRO A 144 3.17 -31.99 23.03
C PRO A 144 3.00 -33.38 22.42
N PRO A 145 3.53 -33.63 21.20
CA PRO A 145 3.51 -34.97 20.62
C PRO A 145 4.29 -35.93 21.53
N ARG A 146 3.73 -37.12 21.77
CA ARG A 146 4.43 -38.19 22.49
C ARG A 146 5.68 -38.58 21.70
N ALA A 147 6.82 -38.54 22.38
CA ALA A 147 8.08 -39.05 21.84
C ALA A 147 7.97 -40.56 21.60
N ALA A 148 8.55 -41.02 20.49
CA ALA A 148 8.88 -42.43 20.26
C ALA A 148 10.28 -42.71 20.83
#